data_AF-A0A9D2URM5-F1
#
_entry.id   AF-A0A9D2URM5-F1
#
_cell.length_a   1.000
_cell.length_b   1.000
_cell.length_c   1.000
_cell.angle_alpha   90.00
_cell.angle_beta   90.00
_cell.angle_gamma   90.00
#
_symmetry.space_group_name_H-M   'P 1'
#
loop_
_entity.id
_entity.type
_entity.pdbx_description
1 polymer ?
#
loop_
_entity_poly.entity_id
_entity_poly.type
_entity_poly.pdbx_seq_one_letter_code
_entity_poly.pdbx_strand_id
1 'polypeptide(L)'
;MIKTRGKSVILACFLMCWSHSVWSAGPQEPPAFDDMEMGHQTYAETPVASIQEFVQIYGIVKDNYIEDKNDDALFQQAIQGLVSGLDRYSRYLSPEDYQQLRQYTEGDLASIDFDLEFNSQLKQWVVHGLRPDADSAKQGLRNGVTVYKIDDQALSSLNREQVRQLLSGAIGSTLSIQLSAQSPVIRLVRNIKVDTEIKSSLHHNQVLVLQVKVFQQDTANEIQRIIESYPASRLKAVLFDLRNNPGGLLSAAVESADLFLNQGIIVSTKSRSEGNQQFQALPSFEFQNLKVGILINNRSASAAEVFTAALKEHGRAWVVGEKSYGKGVVQKLFPLSNGAALQMTVSQYFSPSGRMIEGLGIQPHLTYPLGPEVREESYLDHVADLLLLQK
;
A
#
# COMPACT_ATOMS: atom_id res chain seq x y z
N MET A 1 53.52 6.28 -37.42
CA MET A 1 54.95 6.01 -37.72
C MET A 1 55.77 7.21 -37.24
N ILE A 2 56.83 6.96 -36.44
CA ILE A 2 58.00 7.83 -36.10
C ILE A 2 57.71 8.97 -35.08
N LYS A 3 57.99 8.81 -33.76
CA LYS A 3 59.26 9.00 -32.95
C LYS A 3 59.84 10.43 -33.06
N THR A 4 60.11 11.19 -31.98
CA THR A 4 61.21 11.06 -30.98
C THR A 4 60.99 12.07 -29.81
N ARG A 5 61.10 11.73 -28.51
CA ARG A 5 62.27 11.60 -27.59
C ARG A 5 63.11 12.88 -27.33
N GLY A 6 63.08 13.38 -26.09
CA GLY A 6 64.19 14.07 -25.38
C GLY A 6 64.30 13.44 -23.97
N LYS A 7 65.30 12.60 -23.69
CA LYS A 7 66.70 12.82 -23.26
C LYS A 7 66.84 13.21 -21.78
N SER A 8 67.26 12.19 -21.02
CA SER A 8 67.76 12.21 -19.64
C SER A 8 69.12 12.93 -19.52
N VAL A 9 69.38 13.47 -18.32
CA VAL A 9 70.74 13.80 -17.85
C VAL A 9 71.05 12.87 -16.69
N ILE A 10 72.19 12.18 -16.83
CA ILE A 10 72.86 11.34 -15.85
C ILE A 10 73.89 12.21 -15.14
N LEU A 11 74.01 12.11 -13.82
CA LEU A 11 75.27 12.39 -13.14
C LEU A 11 75.53 11.29 -12.10
N ALA A 12 76.57 10.52 -12.38
CA ALA A 12 77.17 9.51 -11.53
C ALA A 12 78.33 10.11 -10.74
N CYS A 13 78.64 9.56 -9.56
CA CYS A 13 79.93 9.56 -8.83
C CYS A 13 79.66 8.85 -7.48
N PHE A 14 80.48 7.98 -6.87
CA PHE A 14 81.77 7.38 -7.19
C PHE A 14 82.12 6.37 -6.06
N LEU A 15 82.98 5.37 -6.35
CA LEU A 15 83.92 4.62 -5.47
C LEU A 15 83.32 3.63 -4.44
N MET A 16 83.38 2.30 -4.67
CA MET A 16 84.52 1.35 -4.55
C MET A 16 85.27 1.35 -3.21
N CYS A 17 85.10 0.28 -2.42
CA CYS A 17 86.14 -0.70 -2.01
C CYS A 17 85.48 -1.78 -1.11
N TRP A 18 85.47 -3.06 -1.52
CA TRP A 18 86.22 -4.20 -0.93
C TRP A 18 85.97 -4.43 0.58
N SER A 19 85.70 -5.59 1.14
CA SER A 19 85.52 -6.99 0.70
C SER A 19 85.25 -7.82 1.98
N HIS A 20 84.31 -8.78 1.92
CA HIS A 20 84.11 -9.96 2.78
C HIS A 20 83.89 -9.74 4.30
N SER A 21 82.78 -10.20 4.89
CA SER A 21 82.51 -11.63 5.09
C SER A 21 81.02 -11.91 5.27
N VAL A 22 80.60 -13.04 4.71
CA VAL A 22 79.26 -13.62 4.85
C VAL A 22 79.03 -14.01 6.31
N TRP A 23 77.97 -13.49 6.92
CA TRP A 23 77.32 -14.13 8.06
C TRP A 23 75.84 -14.28 7.70
N SER A 24 75.32 -15.50 7.79
CA SER A 24 73.93 -15.81 7.44
C SER A 24 72.99 -15.22 8.50
N ALA A 25 72.22 -14.21 8.13
CA ALA A 25 71.04 -13.79 8.89
C ALA A 25 69.80 -14.46 8.28
N GLY A 26 68.95 -15.02 9.14
CA GLY A 26 67.73 -15.74 8.76
C GLY A 26 66.70 -14.88 8.01
N PRO A 27 65.71 -15.52 7.39
CA PRO A 27 64.74 -14.86 6.52
C PRO A 27 63.94 -13.79 7.28
N GLN A 28 63.97 -12.56 6.76
CA GLN A 28 63.15 -11.45 7.20
C GLN A 28 61.68 -11.69 6.82
N GLU A 29 60.77 -11.50 7.78
CA GLU A 29 59.34 -11.54 7.54
C GLU A 29 58.89 -10.38 6.61
N PRO A 30 57.96 -10.64 5.67
CA PRO A 30 57.41 -9.60 4.81
C PRO A 30 56.48 -8.65 5.61
N PRO A 31 56.34 -7.39 5.17
CA PRO A 31 55.54 -6.40 5.88
C PRO A 31 54.06 -6.77 5.89
N ALA A 32 53.41 -6.47 7.02
CA ALA A 32 51.98 -6.70 7.23
C ALA A 32 51.15 -5.88 6.23
N PHE A 33 50.26 -6.56 5.51
CA PHE A 33 49.21 -5.92 4.72
C PHE A 33 48.07 -5.53 5.66
N ASP A 34 47.67 -4.26 5.61
CA ASP A 34 46.45 -3.76 6.24
C ASP A 34 45.25 -4.53 5.70
N ASP A 35 44.52 -5.20 6.60
CA ASP A 35 43.24 -5.83 6.33
C ASP A 35 42.21 -4.75 5.94
N MET A 36 41.96 -4.58 4.65
CA MET A 36 40.73 -3.96 4.20
C MET A 36 39.56 -4.82 4.68
N GLU A 37 38.71 -4.25 5.54
CA GLU A 37 37.43 -4.83 5.98
C GLU A 37 36.57 -5.20 4.76
N MET A 38 36.71 -6.44 4.32
CA MET A 38 35.76 -7.11 3.46
C MET A 38 34.50 -7.36 4.29
N GLY A 39 33.46 -6.55 4.04
CA GLY A 39 32.16 -6.69 4.71
C GLY A 39 31.69 -8.14 4.70
N HIS A 40 31.56 -8.71 5.91
CA HIS A 40 30.95 -10.01 6.12
C HIS A 40 29.50 -9.95 5.63
N GLN A 41 29.22 -10.51 4.45
CA GLN A 41 27.87 -10.96 4.14
C GLN A 41 27.59 -12.18 5.03
N THR A 42 26.81 -11.96 6.09
CA THR A 42 26.33 -13.01 6.98
C THR A 42 25.44 -13.95 6.17
N TYR A 43 25.97 -15.08 5.71
CA TYR A 43 25.12 -16.20 5.30
C TYR A 43 24.37 -16.64 6.55
N ALA A 44 23.04 -16.48 6.56
CA ALA A 44 22.22 -17.04 7.62
C ALA A 44 22.49 -18.55 7.68
N GLU A 45 22.86 -19.06 8.86
CA GLU A 45 23.04 -20.50 9.06
C GLU A 45 21.78 -21.23 8.61
N THR A 46 21.94 -22.27 7.79
CA THR A 46 20.82 -23.07 7.32
C THR A 46 20.18 -23.76 8.53
N PRO A 47 18.86 -23.62 8.77
CA PRO A 47 18.23 -24.11 9.99
C PRO A 47 17.98 -25.63 9.91
N VAL A 48 19.05 -26.43 10.03
CA VAL A 48 19.02 -27.89 9.83
C VAL A 48 17.99 -28.58 10.72
N ALA A 49 17.92 -28.22 12.01
CA ALA A 49 16.97 -28.82 12.94
C ALA A 49 15.50 -28.58 12.54
N SER A 50 15.16 -27.34 12.14
CA SER A 50 13.81 -27.00 11.69
C SER A 50 13.45 -27.66 10.35
N ILE A 51 14.43 -27.84 9.45
CA ILE A 51 14.20 -28.59 8.19
C ILE A 51 13.90 -30.05 8.49
N GLN A 52 14.65 -30.68 9.41
CA GLN A 52 14.42 -32.07 9.79
C GLN A 52 13.03 -32.25 10.41
N GLU A 53 12.63 -31.35 11.30
CA GLU A 53 11.28 -31.35 11.88
C GLU A 53 10.19 -31.17 10.82
N PHE A 54 10.35 -30.21 9.90
CA PHE A 54 9.40 -29.98 8.81
C PHE A 54 9.22 -31.23 7.94
N VAL A 55 10.31 -31.88 7.53
CA VAL A 55 10.26 -33.09 6.71
C VAL A 55 9.63 -34.26 7.47
N GLN A 56 9.90 -34.38 8.77
CA GLN A 56 9.28 -35.39 9.63
C GLN A 56 7.74 -35.20 9.69
N ILE A 57 7.28 -33.97 9.92
CA ILE A 57 5.85 -33.63 9.95
C ILE A 57 5.22 -33.92 8.58
N TYR A 58 5.87 -33.49 7.50
CA TYR A 58 5.42 -33.75 6.14
C TYR A 58 5.22 -35.24 5.87
N GLY A 59 6.19 -36.08 6.25
CA GLY A 59 6.12 -37.54 6.12
C GLY A 59 4.96 -38.15 6.93
N ILE A 60 4.79 -37.73 8.19
CA ILE A 60 3.66 -38.18 9.01
C ILE A 60 2.33 -37.86 8.34
N VAL A 61 2.15 -36.65 7.80
CA VAL A 61 0.92 -36.27 7.09
C VAL A 61 0.72 -37.11 5.84
N LYS A 62 1.77 -37.29 5.03
CA LYS A 62 1.71 -38.04 3.78
C LYS A 62 1.32 -39.51 4.01
N ASP A 63 1.84 -40.12 5.07
CA ASP A 63 1.67 -41.55 5.32
C ASP A 63 0.40 -41.90 6.11
N ASN A 64 -0.18 -40.94 6.85
CA ASN A 64 -1.25 -41.22 7.82
C ASN A 64 -2.54 -40.41 7.62
N TYR A 65 -2.57 -39.39 6.76
CA TYR A 65 -3.81 -38.65 6.50
C TYR A 65 -4.82 -39.53 5.75
N ILE A 66 -6.10 -39.43 6.10
CA ILE A 66 -7.17 -40.32 5.61
C ILE A 66 -7.40 -40.26 4.09
N GLU A 67 -6.99 -39.17 3.44
CA GLU A 67 -7.06 -38.98 2.00
C GLU A 67 -5.66 -38.81 1.40
N ASP A 68 -5.40 -39.44 0.26
CA ASP A 68 -4.15 -39.22 -0.45
C ASP A 68 -4.12 -37.80 -1.04
N LYS A 69 -3.15 -36.99 -0.60
CA LYS A 69 -2.83 -35.69 -1.20
C LYS A 69 -1.52 -35.76 -1.97
N ASN A 70 -1.47 -35.14 -3.14
CA ASN A 70 -0.23 -34.99 -3.89
C ASN A 70 0.73 -34.02 -3.18
N ASP A 71 2.01 -34.15 -3.52
CA ASP A 71 3.08 -33.40 -2.84
C ASP A 71 2.93 -31.89 -3.07
N ASP A 72 2.53 -31.50 -4.28
CA ASP A 72 2.27 -30.11 -4.67
C ASP A 72 1.22 -29.46 -3.77
N ALA A 73 0.11 -30.14 -3.47
CA ALA A 73 -0.95 -29.62 -2.61
C ALA A 73 -0.49 -29.45 -1.16
N LEU A 74 0.36 -30.35 -0.66
CA LEU A 74 0.95 -30.24 0.69
C LEU A 74 1.94 -29.08 0.77
N PHE A 75 2.83 -28.94 -0.21
CA PHE A 75 3.77 -27.80 -0.26
C PHE A 75 3.04 -26.47 -0.45
N GLN A 76 1.99 -26.41 -1.26
CA GLN A 76 1.18 -25.20 -1.38
C GLN A 76 0.52 -24.82 -0.05
N GLN A 77 -0.02 -25.78 0.70
CA GLN A 77 -0.57 -25.51 2.04
C GLN A 77 0.50 -24.99 3.00
N ALA A 78 1.71 -25.58 2.97
CA ALA A 78 2.84 -25.11 3.77
C ALA A 78 3.27 -23.68 3.42
N ILE A 79 3.39 -23.36 2.12
CA ILE A 79 3.72 -22.02 1.61
C ILE A 79 2.64 -21.01 2.03
N GLN A 80 1.36 -21.36 1.88
CA GLN A 80 0.26 -20.50 2.30
C GLN A 80 0.29 -20.23 3.80
N GLY A 81 0.53 -21.26 4.63
CA GLY A 81 0.67 -21.13 6.07
C GLY A 81 1.87 -20.24 6.47
N LEU A 82 3.02 -20.44 5.83
CA LEU A 82 4.22 -19.63 6.06
C LEU A 82 3.97 -18.15 5.79
N VAL A 83 3.39 -17.84 4.63
CA VAL A 83 3.25 -16.44 4.19
C VAL A 83 2.10 -15.73 4.90
N SER A 84 0.94 -16.38 5.04
CA SER A 84 -0.20 -15.80 5.75
C SER A 84 0.04 -15.67 7.27
N GLY A 85 1.03 -16.38 7.81
CA GLY A 85 1.51 -16.22 9.18
C GLY A 85 2.34 -14.96 9.43
N LEU A 86 2.78 -14.25 8.37
CA LEU A 86 3.57 -13.01 8.53
C LEU A 86 2.71 -11.83 8.95
N ASP A 87 1.61 -11.60 8.22
CA ASP A 87 0.64 -10.56 8.46
C ASP A 87 -0.66 -10.84 7.68
N ARG A 88 -1.69 -10.02 7.87
CA ARG A 88 -3.01 -10.18 7.23
C ARG A 88 -3.06 -9.82 5.73
N TYR A 89 -1.96 -9.34 5.14
CA TYR A 89 -1.89 -8.85 3.76
C TYR A 89 -0.97 -9.69 2.87
N SER A 90 0.08 -10.26 3.44
CA SER A 90 1.08 -11.06 2.77
C SER A 90 0.47 -12.40 2.34
N ARG A 91 0.69 -12.79 1.08
CA ARG A 91 0.12 -14.03 0.52
C ARG A 91 0.90 -14.55 -0.68
N TYR A 92 0.75 -15.84 -0.90
CA TYR A 92 1.12 -16.48 -2.16
C TYR A 92 0.09 -16.15 -3.24
N LEU A 93 0.55 -15.85 -4.44
CA LEU A 93 -0.24 -15.68 -5.65
C LEU A 93 0.07 -16.83 -6.60
N SER A 94 -0.97 -17.51 -7.10
CA SER A 94 -0.82 -18.49 -8.17
C SER A 94 -0.25 -17.84 -9.44
N PRO A 95 0.28 -18.61 -10.41
CA PRO A 95 0.68 -18.05 -11.70
C PRO A 95 -0.44 -17.26 -12.38
N GLU A 96 -1.68 -17.74 -12.30
CA GLU A 96 -2.86 -17.08 -12.85
C GLU A 96 -3.16 -15.77 -12.13
N ASP A 97 -3.22 -15.77 -10.79
CA ASP A 97 -3.50 -14.59 -9.98
C ASP A 97 -2.41 -13.52 -10.18
N TYR A 98 -1.15 -13.95 -10.25
CA TYR A 98 -0.04 -13.05 -10.50
C TYR A 98 -0.10 -12.46 -11.91
N GLN A 99 -0.39 -13.26 -12.94
CA GLN A 99 -0.57 -12.75 -14.30
C GLN A 99 -1.71 -11.75 -14.41
N GLN A 100 -2.84 -12.00 -13.75
CA GLN A 100 -3.94 -11.04 -13.67
C GLN A 100 -3.48 -9.76 -12.98
N LEU A 101 -2.84 -9.87 -11.80
CA LEU A 101 -2.39 -8.70 -11.05
C LEU A 101 -1.39 -7.84 -11.82
N ARG A 102 -0.51 -8.46 -12.61
CA ARG A 102 0.46 -7.76 -13.47
C ARG A 102 -0.18 -6.93 -14.59
N GLN A 103 -1.41 -7.20 -14.98
CA GLN A 103 -2.12 -6.40 -15.99
C GLN A 103 -2.56 -5.04 -15.44
N TYR A 104 -2.53 -4.87 -14.12
CA TYR A 104 -3.03 -3.69 -13.45
C TYR A 104 -1.90 -2.83 -12.89
N THR A 105 -2.17 -1.55 -12.76
CA THR A 105 -1.23 -0.61 -12.16
C THR A 105 -1.42 -0.61 -10.64
N GLU A 106 -0.31 -0.62 -9.90
CA GLU A 106 -0.36 -0.47 -8.45
C GLU A 106 -1.10 0.81 -8.08
N GLY A 107 -2.00 0.73 -7.10
CA GLY A 107 -2.83 1.86 -6.70
C GLY A 107 -4.07 2.09 -7.55
N ASP A 108 -4.38 1.23 -8.53
CA ASP A 108 -5.68 1.27 -9.22
C ASP A 108 -6.83 0.93 -8.25
N LEU A 109 -7.96 1.62 -8.46
CA LEU A 109 -9.23 1.23 -7.86
C LEU A 109 -9.79 0.02 -8.61
N ALA A 110 -10.40 -0.91 -7.88
CA ALA A 110 -10.93 -2.13 -8.44
C ALA A 110 -12.22 -2.57 -7.75
N SER A 111 -12.94 -3.46 -8.42
CA SER A 111 -14.08 -4.22 -7.92
C SER A 111 -13.86 -5.71 -8.23
N ILE A 112 -14.87 -6.52 -7.93
CA ILE A 112 -14.92 -7.94 -8.29
C ILE A 112 -15.59 -8.16 -9.66
N ASP A 113 -15.55 -9.40 -10.12
CA ASP A 113 -16.03 -9.90 -11.41
C ASP A 113 -17.56 -10.08 -11.53
N PHE A 114 -18.33 -9.46 -10.63
CA PHE A 114 -19.80 -9.38 -10.67
C PHE A 114 -20.32 -8.11 -9.95
N ASP A 115 -21.60 -7.79 -10.12
CA ASP A 115 -22.30 -6.74 -9.37
C ASP A 115 -23.38 -7.37 -8.47
N LEU A 116 -23.92 -6.60 -7.53
CA LEU A 116 -25.08 -6.98 -6.74
C LEU A 116 -26.29 -6.15 -7.14
N GLU A 117 -27.41 -6.83 -7.38
CA GLU A 117 -28.69 -6.18 -7.66
C GLU A 117 -29.66 -6.45 -6.51
N PHE A 118 -30.41 -5.42 -6.10
CA PHE A 118 -31.41 -5.59 -5.06
C PHE A 118 -32.67 -6.24 -5.64
N ASN A 119 -32.96 -7.47 -5.21
CA ASN A 119 -34.18 -8.16 -5.59
C ASN A 119 -35.32 -7.73 -4.65
N SER A 120 -36.30 -7.00 -5.19
CA SER A 120 -37.43 -6.46 -4.43
C SER A 120 -38.38 -7.53 -3.86
N GLN A 121 -38.49 -8.70 -4.49
CA GLN A 121 -39.33 -9.80 -4.03
C GLN A 121 -38.71 -10.51 -2.82
N LEU A 122 -37.39 -10.75 -2.88
CA LEU A 122 -36.63 -11.39 -1.81
C LEU A 122 -36.21 -10.41 -0.70
N LYS A 123 -36.28 -9.10 -0.98
CA LYS A 123 -35.71 -8.03 -0.13
C LYS A 123 -34.24 -8.26 0.21
N GLN A 124 -33.48 -8.76 -0.77
CA GLN A 124 -32.09 -9.15 -0.61
C GLN A 124 -31.27 -8.78 -1.84
N TRP A 125 -29.97 -8.55 -1.63
CA TRP A 125 -28.99 -8.37 -2.71
C TRP A 125 -28.65 -9.73 -3.31
N VAL A 126 -28.64 -9.82 -4.64
CA VAL A 126 -28.31 -11.03 -5.39
C VAL A 126 -27.16 -10.81 -6.36
N VAL A 127 -26.35 -11.84 -6.56
CA VAL A 127 -25.26 -11.86 -7.55
C VAL A 127 -25.85 -11.68 -8.96
N HIS A 128 -25.33 -10.70 -9.69
CA HIS A 128 -25.72 -10.41 -11.06
C HIS A 128 -24.50 -10.12 -11.95
N GLY A 129 -24.58 -10.51 -13.23
CA GLY A 129 -23.52 -10.25 -14.21
C GLY A 129 -22.26 -11.12 -14.05
N LEU A 130 -22.30 -12.18 -13.23
CA LEU A 130 -21.20 -13.11 -13.07
C LEU A 130 -21.02 -13.96 -14.34
N ARG A 131 -19.84 -13.89 -14.96
CA ARG A 131 -19.51 -14.72 -16.12
C ARG A 131 -19.14 -16.15 -15.71
N PRO A 132 -19.46 -17.19 -16.51
CA PRO A 132 -19.16 -18.59 -16.16
C PRO A 132 -17.68 -18.92 -15.98
N ASP A 133 -16.78 -18.19 -16.65
CA ASP A 133 -15.33 -18.36 -16.66
C ASP A 133 -14.61 -17.54 -15.57
N ALA A 134 -15.35 -16.72 -14.82
CA ALA A 134 -14.81 -15.81 -13.83
C ALA A 134 -14.30 -16.55 -12.57
N ASP A 135 -13.38 -15.94 -11.82
CA ASP A 135 -12.75 -16.59 -10.67
C ASP A 135 -13.74 -16.81 -9.53
N SER A 136 -14.65 -15.86 -9.31
CA SER A 136 -15.76 -16.04 -8.37
C SER A 136 -16.67 -17.22 -8.74
N ALA A 137 -16.85 -17.51 -10.03
CA ALA A 137 -17.61 -18.67 -10.48
C ALA A 137 -16.87 -19.99 -10.21
N LYS A 138 -15.54 -20.02 -10.32
CA LYS A 138 -14.69 -21.16 -9.93
C LYS A 138 -14.77 -21.44 -8.43
N GLN A 139 -14.97 -20.41 -7.61
CA GLN A 139 -15.22 -20.53 -6.16
C GLN A 139 -16.66 -20.96 -5.82
N GLY A 140 -17.50 -21.26 -6.82
CA GLY A 140 -18.85 -21.78 -6.62
C GLY A 140 -19.97 -20.74 -6.61
N LEU A 141 -19.67 -19.45 -6.81
CA LEU A 141 -20.73 -18.43 -6.94
C LEU A 141 -21.50 -18.57 -8.25
N ARG A 142 -22.78 -18.19 -8.22
CA ARG A 142 -23.70 -18.24 -9.37
C ARG A 142 -24.60 -17.01 -9.36
N ASN A 143 -25.06 -16.58 -10.54
CA ASN A 143 -26.07 -15.53 -10.64
C ASN A 143 -27.36 -15.94 -9.90
N GLY A 144 -28.03 -14.95 -9.28
CA GLY A 144 -29.25 -15.15 -8.50
C GLY A 144 -29.05 -15.61 -7.06
N VAL A 145 -27.83 -15.97 -6.66
CA VAL A 145 -27.50 -16.31 -5.26
C VAL A 145 -27.54 -15.04 -4.41
N THR A 146 -28.15 -15.13 -3.23
CA THR A 146 -28.27 -14.02 -2.29
C THR A 146 -26.95 -13.80 -1.53
N VAL A 147 -26.65 -12.53 -1.24
CA VAL A 147 -25.49 -12.13 -0.45
C VAL A 147 -25.98 -11.42 0.82
N TYR A 148 -25.59 -11.98 1.96
CA TYR A 148 -26.00 -11.51 3.28
C TYR A 148 -25.04 -10.42 3.82
N LYS A 149 -23.73 -10.64 3.69
CA LYS A 149 -22.69 -9.76 4.22
C LYS A 149 -21.52 -9.57 3.26
N ILE A 150 -20.91 -8.40 3.34
CA ILE A 150 -19.57 -8.10 2.82
C ILE A 150 -18.74 -7.51 3.96
N ASP A 151 -17.55 -8.04 4.22
CA ASP A 151 -16.62 -7.55 5.27
C ASP A 151 -17.32 -7.29 6.61
N ASP A 152 -18.06 -8.31 7.07
CA ASP A 152 -18.90 -8.33 8.27
C ASP A 152 -20.11 -7.37 8.30
N GLN A 153 -20.27 -6.53 7.28
CA GLN A 153 -21.38 -5.59 7.15
C GLN A 153 -22.58 -6.24 6.46
N ALA A 154 -23.74 -6.21 7.14
CA ALA A 154 -25.00 -6.69 6.58
C ALA A 154 -25.50 -5.78 5.47
N LEU A 155 -25.94 -6.36 4.33
CA LEU A 155 -26.33 -5.58 3.15
C LEU A 155 -27.78 -5.11 3.16
N SER A 156 -28.63 -5.67 4.01
CA SER A 156 -30.09 -5.47 3.97
C SER A 156 -30.54 -4.02 4.16
N SER A 157 -29.77 -3.21 4.86
CA SER A 157 -30.07 -1.79 5.12
C SER A 157 -29.34 -0.84 4.17
N LEU A 158 -28.54 -1.36 3.25
CA LEU A 158 -27.68 -0.55 2.39
C LEU A 158 -28.37 -0.26 1.05
N ASN A 159 -28.11 0.94 0.53
CA ASN A 159 -28.49 1.30 -0.83
C ASN A 159 -27.44 0.82 -1.85
N ARG A 160 -27.74 0.94 -3.15
CA ARG A 160 -26.86 0.49 -4.24
C ARG A 160 -25.48 1.11 -4.20
N GLU A 161 -25.39 2.39 -3.90
CA GLU A 161 -24.10 3.10 -3.86
C GLU A 161 -23.25 2.60 -2.69
N GLN A 162 -23.83 2.41 -1.51
CA GLN A 162 -23.15 1.82 -0.35
C GLN A 162 -22.66 0.40 -0.64
N VAL A 163 -23.46 -0.43 -1.31
CA VAL A 163 -23.05 -1.79 -1.70
C VAL A 163 -21.91 -1.76 -2.72
N ARG A 164 -22.02 -0.95 -3.78
CA ARG A 164 -20.93 -0.79 -4.77
C ARG A 164 -19.64 -0.34 -4.09
N GLN A 165 -19.74 0.59 -3.13
CA GLN A 165 -18.60 1.01 -2.34
C GLN A 165 -17.97 -0.18 -1.62
N LEU A 166 -18.73 -1.08 -0.99
CA LEU A 166 -18.18 -2.27 -0.30
C LEU A 166 -17.44 -3.22 -1.26
N LEU A 167 -17.99 -3.38 -2.47
CA LEU A 167 -17.36 -4.18 -3.52
C LEU A 167 -16.04 -3.56 -4.02
N SER A 168 -15.95 -2.23 -4.01
CA SER A 168 -14.74 -1.51 -4.44
C SER A 168 -13.63 -1.47 -3.38
N GLY A 169 -12.38 -1.33 -3.85
CA GLY A 169 -11.18 -1.26 -3.02
C GLY A 169 -9.91 -1.26 -3.88
N ALA A 170 -8.73 -1.34 -3.27
CA ALA A 170 -7.47 -1.38 -4.02
C ALA A 170 -7.40 -2.65 -4.89
N ILE A 171 -6.86 -2.55 -6.10
CA ILE A 171 -6.66 -3.70 -6.97
C ILE A 171 -5.83 -4.79 -6.28
N GLY A 172 -6.23 -6.04 -6.47
CA GLY A 172 -5.66 -7.19 -5.80
C GLY A 172 -6.06 -7.33 -4.33
N SER A 173 -6.66 -6.33 -3.67
CA SER A 173 -7.14 -6.52 -2.30
C SER A 173 -8.24 -7.57 -2.22
N THR A 174 -8.36 -8.21 -1.06
CA THR A 174 -9.42 -9.19 -0.82
C THR A 174 -10.65 -8.55 -0.19
N LEU A 175 -11.80 -9.17 -0.40
CA LEU A 175 -13.01 -8.93 0.37
C LEU A 175 -13.66 -10.26 0.74
N SER A 176 -14.36 -10.26 1.87
CA SER A 176 -15.08 -11.41 2.37
C SER A 176 -16.56 -11.26 2.05
N ILE A 177 -17.18 -12.32 1.53
CA ILE A 177 -18.62 -12.40 1.35
C ILE A 177 -19.20 -13.57 2.13
N GLN A 178 -20.42 -13.40 2.62
CA GLN A 178 -21.19 -14.46 3.26
C GLN A 178 -22.58 -14.53 2.60
N LEU A 179 -22.97 -15.71 2.13
CA LEU A 179 -24.22 -15.90 1.39
C LEU A 179 -25.44 -15.98 2.33
N SER A 180 -25.26 -16.53 3.53
CA SER A 180 -26.26 -16.58 4.60
C SER A 180 -25.56 -16.49 5.96
N ALA A 181 -26.30 -16.31 7.06
CA ALA A 181 -25.72 -16.20 8.40
C ALA A 181 -24.94 -17.46 8.84
N GLN A 182 -25.26 -18.64 8.28
CA GLN A 182 -24.62 -19.91 8.59
C GLN A 182 -23.64 -20.37 7.50
N SER A 183 -23.56 -19.65 6.37
CA SER A 183 -22.64 -20.01 5.30
C SER A 183 -21.18 -19.70 5.70
N PRO A 184 -20.20 -20.48 5.21
CA PRO A 184 -18.80 -20.13 5.36
C PRO A 184 -18.49 -18.81 4.65
N VAL A 185 -17.43 -18.15 5.09
CA VAL A 185 -16.92 -16.93 4.46
C VAL A 185 -16.15 -17.30 3.19
N ILE A 186 -16.53 -16.67 2.07
CA ILE A 186 -15.82 -16.80 0.80
C ILE A 186 -14.94 -15.56 0.63
N ARG A 187 -13.66 -15.75 0.30
CA ARG A 187 -12.72 -14.65 0.07
C ARG A 187 -12.53 -14.43 -1.43
N LEU A 188 -12.89 -13.25 -1.90
CA LEU A 188 -12.74 -12.83 -3.28
C LEU A 188 -11.60 -11.82 -3.41
N VAL A 189 -11.06 -11.72 -4.62
CA VAL A 189 -10.03 -10.75 -4.98
C VAL A 189 -10.65 -9.69 -5.88
N ARG A 190 -10.39 -8.41 -5.60
CA ARG A 190 -10.76 -7.30 -6.48
C ARG A 190 -9.82 -7.28 -7.69
N ASN A 191 -10.25 -7.85 -8.80
CA ASN A 191 -9.46 -8.01 -10.02
C ASN A 191 -10.04 -7.26 -11.23
N ILE A 192 -11.10 -6.49 -11.08
CA ILE A 192 -11.67 -5.69 -12.18
C ILE A 192 -11.37 -4.22 -11.93
N LYS A 193 -10.50 -3.61 -12.75
CA LYS A 193 -10.19 -2.17 -12.67
C LYS A 193 -11.46 -1.32 -12.80
N VAL A 194 -11.53 -0.28 -11.98
CA VAL A 194 -12.57 0.75 -12.00
C VAL A 194 -11.90 2.08 -12.29
N ASP A 195 -12.19 2.64 -13.47
CA ASP A 195 -11.74 3.98 -13.80
C ASP A 195 -12.49 5.02 -12.95
N THR A 196 -11.76 6.04 -12.50
CA THR A 196 -12.30 7.08 -11.64
C THR A 196 -11.56 8.37 -11.88
N GLU A 197 -12.27 9.48 -11.71
CA GLU A 197 -11.74 10.83 -11.74
C GLU A 197 -12.09 11.53 -10.42
N ILE A 198 -11.43 12.64 -10.13
CA ILE A 198 -11.79 13.48 -8.98
C ILE A 198 -13.13 14.16 -9.30
N LYS A 199 -14.16 13.87 -8.50
CA LYS A 199 -15.43 14.58 -8.60
C LYS A 199 -15.36 15.85 -7.77
N SER A 200 -15.71 16.99 -8.37
CA SER A 200 -15.74 18.28 -7.69
C SER A 200 -17.15 18.85 -7.64
N SER A 201 -17.48 19.51 -6.54
CA SER A 201 -18.74 20.24 -6.39
C SER A 201 -18.56 21.44 -5.47
N LEU A 202 -19.04 22.61 -5.90
CA LEU A 202 -19.02 23.82 -5.09
C LEU A 202 -20.35 23.95 -4.37
N HIS A 203 -20.33 23.85 -3.04
CA HIS A 203 -21.52 23.95 -2.21
C HIS A 203 -21.97 25.42 -2.05
N HIS A 204 -23.22 25.62 -1.64
CA HIS A 204 -23.82 26.96 -1.50
C HIS A 204 -23.08 27.86 -0.50
N ASN A 205 -22.42 27.26 0.49
CA ASN A 205 -21.62 27.92 1.52
C ASN A 205 -20.20 28.27 1.06
N GLN A 206 -19.88 28.10 -0.24
CA GLN A 206 -18.58 28.37 -0.86
C GLN A 206 -17.45 27.43 -0.42
N VAL A 207 -17.80 26.21 0.00
CA VAL A 207 -16.85 25.12 0.21
C VAL A 207 -16.79 24.25 -1.05
N LEU A 208 -15.58 24.07 -1.58
CA LEU A 208 -15.33 23.16 -2.69
C LEU A 208 -15.10 21.76 -2.14
N VAL A 209 -15.99 20.83 -2.45
CA VAL A 209 -15.84 19.42 -2.08
C VAL A 209 -15.14 18.68 -3.22
N LEU A 210 -14.00 18.06 -2.91
CA LEU A 210 -13.24 17.20 -3.82
C LEU A 210 -13.34 15.76 -3.34
N GLN A 211 -14.05 14.93 -4.08
CA GLN A 211 -14.15 13.50 -3.80
C GLN A 211 -13.04 12.75 -4.53
N VAL A 212 -12.03 12.33 -3.76
CA VAL A 212 -10.88 11.58 -4.25
C VAL A 212 -11.08 10.11 -3.88
N LYS A 213 -11.49 9.29 -4.85
CA LYS A 213 -11.76 7.86 -4.62
C LYS A 213 -10.50 7.02 -4.49
N VAL A 214 -9.39 7.46 -5.07
CA VAL A 214 -8.08 6.82 -5.01
C VAL A 214 -7.01 7.83 -5.43
N PHE A 215 -5.79 7.71 -4.91
CA PHE A 215 -4.64 8.52 -5.30
C PHE A 215 -3.92 7.88 -6.51
N GLN A 216 -3.95 8.56 -7.64
CA GLN A 216 -3.33 8.18 -8.91
C GLN A 216 -2.26 9.20 -9.32
N GLN A 217 -1.48 8.86 -10.34
CA GLN A 217 -0.29 9.63 -10.75
C GLN A 217 -0.59 11.11 -11.04
N ASP A 218 -1.80 11.45 -11.47
CA ASP A 218 -2.25 12.79 -11.83
C ASP A 218 -3.06 13.50 -10.73
N THR A 219 -3.31 12.83 -9.59
CA THR A 219 -4.21 13.34 -8.55
C THR A 219 -3.80 14.72 -8.02
N ALA A 220 -2.51 14.94 -7.77
CA ALA A 220 -2.02 16.24 -7.28
C ALA A 220 -2.29 17.36 -8.32
N ASN A 221 -1.91 17.14 -9.58
CA ASN A 221 -2.14 18.09 -10.67
C ASN A 221 -3.63 18.38 -10.87
N GLU A 222 -4.48 17.36 -10.75
CA GLU A 222 -5.92 17.51 -10.90
C GLU A 222 -6.55 18.28 -9.73
N ILE A 223 -6.10 18.04 -8.49
CA ILE A 223 -6.50 18.84 -7.32
C ILE A 223 -6.16 20.32 -7.56
N GLN A 224 -4.92 20.60 -7.97
CA GLN A 224 -4.46 21.96 -8.25
C GLN A 224 -5.33 22.62 -9.34
N ARG A 225 -5.47 21.94 -10.49
CA ARG A 225 -6.26 22.43 -11.63
C ARG A 225 -7.71 22.73 -11.26
N ILE A 226 -8.35 21.84 -10.49
CA ILE A 226 -9.74 22.05 -10.06
C ILE A 226 -9.84 23.26 -9.15
N ILE A 227 -8.97 23.39 -8.13
CA ILE A 227 -9.01 24.53 -7.20
C ILE A 227 -8.81 25.86 -7.94
N GLU A 228 -7.82 25.92 -8.83
CA GLU A 228 -7.49 27.11 -9.63
C GLU A 228 -8.57 27.50 -10.64
N SER A 229 -9.43 26.56 -11.05
CA SER A 229 -10.55 26.83 -11.96
C SER A 229 -11.64 27.71 -11.32
N TYR A 230 -11.64 27.85 -9.99
CA TYR A 230 -12.56 28.72 -9.27
C TYR A 230 -11.87 30.05 -8.89
N PRO A 231 -12.55 31.20 -9.04
CA PRO A 231 -12.02 32.46 -8.54
C PRO A 231 -11.76 32.40 -7.04
N ALA A 232 -10.58 32.86 -6.59
CA ALA A 232 -10.20 32.83 -5.16
C ALA A 232 -11.23 33.54 -4.26
N SER A 233 -11.91 34.58 -4.76
CA SER A 233 -12.97 35.30 -4.03
C SER A 233 -14.23 34.47 -3.76
N ARG A 234 -14.38 33.32 -4.43
CA ARG A 234 -15.54 32.42 -4.34
C ARG A 234 -15.27 31.16 -3.51
N LEU A 235 -14.02 30.94 -3.09
CA LEU A 235 -13.64 29.79 -2.28
C LEU A 235 -13.37 30.21 -0.84
N LYS A 236 -14.14 29.69 0.10
CA LYS A 236 -13.87 29.83 1.54
C LYS A 236 -13.02 28.70 2.09
N ALA A 237 -13.21 27.49 1.56
CA ALA A 237 -12.48 26.31 1.97
C ALA A 237 -12.54 25.23 0.88
N VAL A 238 -11.66 24.24 0.99
CA VAL A 238 -11.73 22.96 0.28
C VAL A 238 -11.94 21.82 1.28
N LEU A 239 -12.85 20.90 0.98
CA LEU A 239 -13.11 19.70 1.75
C LEU A 239 -12.77 18.47 0.90
N PHE A 240 -11.76 17.72 1.31
CA PHE A 240 -11.42 16.44 0.69
C PHE A 240 -12.31 15.33 1.24
N ASP A 241 -13.18 14.76 0.42
CA ASP A 241 -13.93 13.55 0.75
C ASP A 241 -13.10 12.32 0.38
N LEU A 242 -12.45 11.72 1.39
CA LEU A 242 -11.62 10.52 1.28
C LEU A 242 -12.34 9.26 1.80
N ARG A 243 -13.66 9.32 2.01
CA ARG A 243 -14.42 8.15 2.43
C ARG A 243 -14.37 7.06 1.38
N ASN A 244 -14.14 5.83 1.83
CA ASN A 244 -13.96 4.65 1.00
C ASN A 244 -12.78 4.71 0.03
N ASN A 245 -11.83 5.65 0.23
CA ASN A 245 -10.60 5.70 -0.53
C ASN A 245 -9.62 4.65 0.02
N PRO A 246 -9.30 3.57 -0.73
CA PRO A 246 -8.45 2.49 -0.24
C PRO A 246 -6.94 2.83 -0.25
N GLY A 247 -6.59 4.06 -0.64
CA GLY A 247 -5.23 4.55 -0.79
C GLY A 247 -4.95 4.89 -2.24
N GLY A 248 -4.09 4.11 -2.88
CA GLY A 248 -3.50 4.43 -4.18
C GLY A 248 -1.99 4.57 -4.06
N LEU A 249 -1.39 5.32 -4.98
CA LEU A 249 0.04 5.59 -5.01
C LEU A 249 0.46 6.47 -3.83
N LEU A 250 1.53 6.07 -3.13
CA LEU A 250 2.13 6.86 -2.06
C LEU A 250 2.64 8.20 -2.60
N SER A 251 3.33 8.18 -3.75
CA SER A 251 3.87 9.39 -4.40
C SER A 251 2.77 10.42 -4.62
N ALA A 252 1.63 10.00 -5.18
CA ALA A 252 0.49 10.87 -5.43
C ALA A 252 -0.08 11.50 -4.14
N ALA A 253 -0.16 10.74 -3.04
CA ALA A 253 -0.58 11.28 -1.75
C ALA A 253 0.45 12.26 -1.16
N VAL A 254 1.74 11.98 -1.33
CA VAL A 254 2.84 12.88 -0.92
C VAL A 254 2.79 14.18 -1.72
N GLU A 255 2.74 14.10 -3.04
CA GLU A 255 2.62 15.26 -3.95
C GLU A 255 1.35 16.06 -3.64
N SER A 256 0.22 15.40 -3.40
CA SER A 256 -1.03 16.07 -3.04
C SER A 256 -0.92 16.80 -1.69
N ALA A 257 -0.22 16.23 -0.71
CA ALA A 257 0.00 16.89 0.58
C ALA A 257 0.97 18.08 0.46
N ASP A 258 1.97 17.96 -0.42
CA ASP A 258 2.97 18.99 -0.70
C ASP A 258 2.36 20.28 -1.26
N LEU A 259 1.24 20.20 -1.98
CA LEU A 259 0.46 21.38 -2.41
C LEU A 259 0.00 22.28 -1.24
N PHE A 260 -0.17 21.71 -0.04
CA PHE A 260 -0.74 22.39 1.12
C PHE A 260 0.26 22.62 2.25
N LEU A 261 1.47 22.07 2.17
CA LEU A 261 2.53 22.18 3.17
C LEU A 261 3.73 22.93 2.57
N ASN A 262 4.44 23.67 3.41
CA ASN A 262 5.61 24.45 2.98
C ASN A 262 6.94 23.92 3.56
N GLN A 263 6.86 23.00 4.52
CA GLN A 263 8.01 22.38 5.18
C GLN A 263 7.55 21.17 6.02
N GLY A 264 8.52 20.40 6.50
CA GLY A 264 8.30 19.30 7.44
C GLY A 264 8.11 17.95 6.76
N ILE A 265 8.20 16.87 7.55
CA ILE A 265 8.03 15.51 7.04
C ILE A 265 6.55 15.27 6.74
N ILE A 266 6.24 14.78 5.54
CA ILE A 266 4.90 14.33 5.15
C ILE A 266 4.68 12.90 5.66
N VAL A 267 5.65 12.02 5.41
CA VAL A 267 5.62 10.61 5.82
C VAL A 267 7.04 10.05 5.90
N SER A 268 7.22 9.04 6.74
CA SER A 268 8.45 8.24 6.76
C SER A 268 8.16 6.75 6.60
N THR A 269 9.11 6.04 6.02
CA THR A 269 9.04 4.59 5.82
C THR A 269 10.14 3.91 6.62
N LYS A 270 9.80 2.77 7.24
CA LYS A 270 10.78 1.85 7.84
C LYS A 270 10.81 0.57 7.04
N SER A 271 11.97 0.20 6.51
CA SER A 271 12.15 -1.01 5.70
C SER A 271 13.52 -1.64 5.91
N ARG A 272 13.57 -2.97 5.84
CA ARG A 272 14.84 -3.71 5.77
C ARG A 272 15.40 -3.75 4.35
N SER A 273 14.53 -3.93 3.35
CA SER A 273 14.95 -4.12 1.95
C SER A 273 15.15 -2.80 1.21
N GLU A 274 14.34 -1.79 1.52
CA GLU A 274 14.38 -0.48 0.84
C GLU A 274 15.11 0.60 1.66
N GLY A 275 15.52 0.27 2.88
CA GLY A 275 16.04 1.23 3.86
C GLY A 275 14.97 2.14 4.46
N ASN A 276 15.36 2.96 5.44
CA ASN A 276 14.45 3.95 6.02
C ASN A 276 14.46 5.21 5.17
N GLN A 277 13.29 5.70 4.78
CA GLN A 277 13.16 6.92 3.98
C GLN A 277 12.28 7.94 4.68
N GLN A 278 12.45 9.21 4.32
CA GLN A 278 11.61 10.32 4.77
C GLN A 278 11.26 11.17 3.56
N PHE A 279 9.99 11.53 3.44
CA PHE A 279 9.48 12.39 2.38
C PHE A 279 9.12 13.73 3.04
N GLN A 280 9.76 14.80 2.58
CA GLN A 280 9.61 16.14 3.15
C GLN A 280 8.87 17.04 2.18
N ALA A 281 8.05 17.93 2.73
CA ALA A 281 7.40 18.97 1.95
C ALA A 281 8.42 20.00 1.46
N LEU A 282 8.18 20.53 0.27
CA LEU A 282 8.96 21.58 -0.36
C LEU A 282 8.32 22.95 -0.09
N PRO A 283 9.09 24.04 -0.14
CA PRO A 283 8.52 25.38 0.00
C PRO A 283 7.50 25.70 -1.10
N SER A 284 6.22 25.74 -0.72
CA SER A 284 5.10 26.21 -1.54
C SER A 284 4.17 27.11 -0.74
N PHE A 285 3.61 28.14 -1.39
CA PHE A 285 2.64 29.06 -0.80
C PHE A 285 1.31 29.10 -1.57
N GLU A 286 1.15 28.20 -2.54
CA GLU A 286 0.08 28.23 -3.53
C GLU A 286 -1.32 28.24 -2.90
N PHE A 287 -1.56 27.36 -1.91
CA PHE A 287 -2.83 27.28 -1.19
C PHE A 287 -2.72 27.70 0.27
N GLN A 288 -1.74 28.52 0.64
CA GLN A 288 -1.47 28.84 2.06
C GLN A 288 -2.68 29.45 2.79
N ASN A 289 -3.47 30.28 2.11
CA ASN A 289 -4.63 30.97 2.68
C ASN A 289 -5.94 30.18 2.54
N LEU A 290 -5.94 29.06 1.83
CA LEU A 290 -7.13 28.26 1.62
C LEU A 290 -7.37 27.34 2.82
N LYS A 291 -8.53 27.45 3.47
CA LYS A 291 -8.90 26.55 4.56
C LYS A 291 -9.12 25.13 4.03
N VAL A 292 -8.57 24.12 4.72
CA VAL A 292 -8.64 22.72 4.26
C VAL A 292 -9.36 21.87 5.32
N GLY A 293 -10.32 21.06 4.88
CA GLY A 293 -10.92 20.00 5.65
C GLY A 293 -10.72 18.64 4.98
N ILE A 294 -10.77 17.57 5.77
CA ILE A 294 -10.70 16.19 5.27
C ILE A 294 -11.79 15.37 5.96
N LEU A 295 -12.62 14.71 5.16
CA LEU A 295 -13.64 13.79 5.61
C LEU A 295 -13.18 12.35 5.36
N ILE A 296 -13.12 11.56 6.43
CA ILE A 296 -12.66 10.15 6.40
C ILE A 296 -13.72 9.20 6.97
N ASN A 297 -13.62 7.93 6.59
CA ASN A 297 -14.37 6.84 7.22
C ASN A 297 -13.47 5.64 7.53
N ASN A 298 -14.05 4.58 8.10
CA ASN A 298 -13.35 3.34 8.45
C ASN A 298 -12.75 2.58 7.25
N ARG A 299 -12.97 3.05 6.02
CA ARG A 299 -12.45 2.50 4.77
C ARG A 299 -11.46 3.42 4.07
N SER A 300 -11.21 4.61 4.61
CA SER A 300 -10.07 5.43 4.23
C SER A 300 -8.78 4.72 4.67
N ALA A 301 -7.88 4.39 3.74
CA ALA A 301 -6.75 3.51 4.01
C ALA A 301 -5.44 3.94 3.31
N SER A 302 -4.29 3.49 3.81
CA SER A 302 -2.99 3.58 3.12
C SER A 302 -2.63 5.01 2.71
N ALA A 303 -2.42 5.29 1.41
CA ALA A 303 -2.05 6.61 0.90
C ALA A 303 -3.03 7.73 1.36
N ALA A 304 -4.33 7.42 1.49
CA ALA A 304 -5.31 8.37 2.02
C ALA A 304 -5.07 8.69 3.51
N GLU A 305 -4.61 7.69 4.29
CA GLU A 305 -4.22 7.89 5.68
C GLU A 305 -2.92 8.69 5.79
N VAL A 306 -1.98 8.49 4.87
CA VAL A 306 -0.74 9.28 4.78
C VAL A 306 -1.06 10.75 4.52
N PHE A 307 -1.85 11.06 3.48
CA PHE A 307 -2.29 12.42 3.18
C PHE A 307 -3.03 13.04 4.38
N THR A 308 -3.96 12.30 4.97
CA THR A 308 -4.72 12.76 6.14
C THR A 308 -3.82 13.05 7.32
N ALA A 309 -2.89 12.14 7.66
CA ALA A 309 -1.96 12.29 8.77
C ALA A 309 -1.02 13.48 8.57
N ALA A 310 -0.48 13.64 7.36
CA ALA A 310 0.39 14.75 7.02
C ALA A 310 -0.29 16.09 7.30
N LEU A 311 -1.45 16.34 6.68
CA LEU A 311 -2.13 17.63 6.85
C LEU A 311 -2.70 17.82 8.26
N LYS A 312 -3.13 16.74 8.92
CA LYS A 312 -3.64 16.79 10.29
C LYS A 312 -2.56 17.18 11.28
N GLU A 313 -1.42 16.48 11.26
CA GLU A 313 -0.37 16.64 12.29
C GLU A 313 0.44 17.92 12.10
N HIS A 314 0.48 18.49 10.90
CA HIS A 314 0.97 19.84 10.65
C HIS A 314 -0.03 20.94 11.00
N GLY A 315 -1.23 20.60 11.50
CA GLY A 315 -2.29 21.56 11.80
C GLY A 315 -2.84 22.26 10.55
N ARG A 316 -2.61 21.70 9.36
CA ARG A 316 -2.96 22.30 8.07
C ARG A 316 -4.41 22.06 7.67
N ALA A 317 -4.98 20.92 8.08
CA ALA A 317 -6.34 20.54 7.76
C ALA A 317 -7.14 20.06 8.98
N TRP A 318 -8.43 20.36 8.99
CA TRP A 318 -9.34 19.83 10.00
C TRP A 318 -9.99 18.52 9.54
N VAL A 319 -9.72 17.43 10.26
CA VAL A 319 -10.23 16.08 9.94
C VAL A 319 -11.53 15.78 10.69
N VAL A 320 -12.52 15.24 9.98
CA VAL A 320 -13.86 14.92 10.48
C VAL A 320 -14.33 13.56 9.94
N GLY A 321 -15.27 12.92 10.63
CA GLY A 321 -15.84 11.64 10.23
C GLY A 321 -15.64 10.57 11.28
N GLU A 322 -15.07 9.43 10.92
CA GLU A 322 -14.72 8.35 11.86
C GLU A 322 -13.27 7.90 11.68
N LYS A 323 -12.76 7.09 12.61
CA LYS A 323 -11.38 6.58 12.55
C LYS A 323 -11.15 5.83 11.23
N SER A 324 -10.02 6.11 10.57
CA SER A 324 -9.64 5.42 9.33
C SER A 324 -9.24 3.95 9.55
N TYR A 325 -8.99 3.23 8.45
CA TYR A 325 -8.82 1.76 8.45
C TYR A 325 -7.60 1.27 9.25
N GLY A 326 -6.47 1.98 9.19
CA GLY A 326 -5.21 1.58 9.79
C GLY A 326 -4.41 0.60 8.93
N LYS A 327 -4.30 0.85 7.63
CA LYS A 327 -3.41 0.11 6.72
C LYS A 327 -2.16 0.96 6.48
N GLY A 328 -1.09 0.64 7.18
CA GLY A 328 0.16 1.41 7.16
C GLY A 328 1.32 0.66 6.52
N VAL A 329 1.07 -0.18 5.51
CA VAL A 329 2.08 -1.08 4.94
C VAL A 329 2.30 -0.85 3.44
N VAL A 330 3.55 -1.03 3.01
CA VAL A 330 3.94 -1.15 1.58
C VAL A 330 4.12 -2.62 1.27
N GLN A 331 3.50 -3.09 0.20
CA GLN A 331 3.68 -4.46 -0.29
C GLN A 331 4.49 -4.46 -1.57
N LYS A 332 5.29 -5.51 -1.76
CA LYS A 332 6.05 -5.76 -2.98
C LYS A 332 5.72 -7.15 -3.53
N LEU A 333 5.76 -7.27 -4.85
CA LEU A 333 5.62 -8.54 -5.55
C LEU A 333 7.01 -9.14 -5.80
N PHE A 334 7.18 -10.39 -5.41
CA PHE A 334 8.39 -11.18 -5.60
C PHE A 334 8.08 -12.33 -6.58
N PRO A 335 8.45 -12.20 -7.86
CA PRO A 335 8.20 -13.23 -8.86
C PRO A 335 8.96 -14.52 -8.54
N LEU A 336 8.34 -15.66 -8.81
CA LEU A 336 8.92 -16.99 -8.64
C LEU A 336 9.16 -17.65 -10.00
N SER A 337 10.09 -18.61 -10.05
CA SER A 337 10.50 -19.28 -11.30
C SER A 337 9.38 -20.10 -11.95
N ASN A 338 8.42 -20.58 -11.17
CA ASN A 338 7.24 -21.30 -11.64
C ASN A 338 6.12 -20.39 -12.17
N GLY A 339 6.39 -19.08 -12.30
CA GLY A 339 5.41 -18.10 -12.77
C GLY A 339 4.48 -17.56 -11.69
N ALA A 340 4.54 -18.09 -10.46
CA ALA A 340 3.82 -17.56 -9.30
C ALA A 340 4.49 -16.29 -8.74
N ALA A 341 3.92 -15.72 -7.69
CA ALA A 341 4.56 -14.63 -6.95
C ALA A 341 4.23 -14.65 -5.46
N LEU A 342 5.09 -14.03 -4.67
CA LEU A 342 4.83 -13.67 -3.29
C LEU A 342 4.47 -12.17 -3.22
N GLN A 343 3.28 -11.85 -2.71
CA GLN A 343 2.93 -10.49 -2.31
C GLN A 343 3.27 -10.35 -0.82
N MET A 344 4.22 -9.49 -0.46
CA MET A 344 4.73 -9.41 0.91
C MET A 344 4.92 -7.97 1.37
N THR A 345 4.61 -7.71 2.64
CA THR A 345 4.89 -6.43 3.28
C THR A 345 6.41 -6.22 3.42
N VAL A 346 6.91 -5.10 2.89
CA VAL A 346 8.34 -4.75 2.92
C VAL A 346 8.63 -3.48 3.71
N SER A 347 7.63 -2.62 3.91
CA SER A 347 7.81 -1.36 4.63
C SER A 347 6.57 -0.98 5.44
N GLN A 348 6.78 -0.15 6.46
CA GLN A 348 5.70 0.44 7.27
C GLN A 348 5.73 1.97 7.17
N TYR A 349 4.57 2.59 7.09
CA TYR A 349 4.37 4.04 7.14
C TYR A 349 4.30 4.56 8.57
N PHE A 350 4.96 5.69 8.78
CA PHE A 350 4.90 6.48 10.00
C PHE A 350 4.51 7.91 9.66
N SER A 351 3.58 8.46 10.45
CA SER A 351 3.11 9.84 10.34
C SER A 351 4.22 10.86 10.67
N PRO A 352 4.02 12.18 10.43
CA PRO A 352 5.02 13.20 10.75
C PRO A 352 5.52 13.16 12.20
N SER A 353 4.67 12.83 13.16
CA SER A 353 5.01 12.67 14.59
C SER A 353 5.67 11.33 14.93
N GLY A 354 5.95 10.49 13.93
CA GLY A 354 6.59 9.19 14.10
C GLY A 354 5.64 8.09 14.59
N ARG A 355 4.32 8.27 14.46
CA ARG A 355 3.34 7.25 14.85
C ARG A 355 3.11 6.26 13.72
N MET A 356 3.09 4.97 14.05
CA MET A 356 2.75 3.92 13.09
C MET A 356 1.29 4.05 12.67
N ILE A 357 1.02 3.94 11.36
CA ILE A 357 -0.36 3.96 10.83
C ILE A 357 -1.00 2.56 10.94
N GLU A 358 -0.22 1.51 10.69
CA GLU A 358 -0.70 0.11 10.69
C GLU A 358 -1.35 -0.26 12.03
N GLY A 359 -2.56 -0.81 11.96
CA GLY A 359 -3.35 -1.24 13.12
C GLY A 359 -3.96 -0.11 13.96
N LEU A 360 -3.45 1.12 13.85
CA LEU A 360 -3.95 2.28 14.62
C LEU A 360 -4.98 3.09 13.85
N GLY A 361 -4.67 3.42 12.60
CA GLY A 361 -5.42 4.39 11.81
C GLY A 361 -5.31 5.82 12.33
N ILE A 362 -5.99 6.73 11.65
CA ILE A 362 -6.02 8.17 11.90
C ILE A 362 -7.35 8.51 12.56
N GLN A 363 -7.29 9.03 13.78
CA GLN A 363 -8.46 9.57 14.47
C GLN A 363 -8.82 10.94 13.88
N PRO A 364 -10.10 11.26 13.64
CA PRO A 364 -10.49 12.61 13.25
C PRO A 364 -10.33 13.59 14.43
N HIS A 365 -10.32 14.90 14.15
CA HIS A 365 -10.47 15.91 15.19
C HIS A 365 -11.90 15.91 15.75
N LEU A 366 -12.90 15.68 14.88
CA LEU A 366 -14.29 15.53 15.26
C LEU A 366 -14.83 14.19 14.76
N THR A 367 -15.26 13.34 15.70
CA THR A 367 -16.03 12.15 15.36
C THR A 367 -17.46 12.55 15.01
N TYR A 368 -17.81 12.40 13.73
CA TYR A 368 -19.11 12.73 13.18
C TYR A 368 -19.42 11.77 12.00
N PRO A 369 -19.77 10.50 12.26
CA PRO A 369 -20.06 9.53 11.20
C PRO A 369 -21.40 9.80 10.51
N LEU A 370 -21.54 9.29 9.29
CA LEU A 370 -22.82 9.34 8.57
C LEU A 370 -23.88 8.49 9.30
N GLY A 371 -24.97 9.12 9.72
CA GLY A 371 -26.11 8.44 10.34
C GLY A 371 -26.94 7.64 9.32
N PRO A 372 -27.62 6.56 9.73
CA PRO A 372 -28.33 5.65 8.82
C PRO A 372 -29.51 6.30 8.05
N GLU A 373 -30.11 7.36 8.60
CA GLU A 373 -31.26 8.05 7.99
C GLU A 373 -30.88 9.40 7.35
N VAL A 374 -29.60 9.80 7.44
CA VAL A 374 -29.15 11.09 6.94
C VAL A 374 -28.89 10.98 5.45
N ARG A 375 -29.43 11.92 4.67
CA ARG A 375 -29.12 12.02 3.24
C ARG A 375 -27.68 12.45 3.04
N GLU A 376 -27.02 11.82 2.06
CA GLU A 376 -25.61 12.05 1.73
C GLU A 376 -25.28 13.54 1.48
N GLU A 377 -26.09 14.22 0.68
CA GLU A 377 -25.92 15.65 0.39
C GLU A 377 -26.02 16.51 1.66
N SER A 378 -27.04 16.25 2.49
CA SER A 378 -27.23 16.98 3.75
C SER A 378 -26.10 16.72 4.75
N TYR A 379 -25.53 15.52 4.74
CA TYR A 379 -24.35 15.20 5.54
C TYR A 379 -23.12 15.99 5.08
N LEU A 380 -22.85 16.02 3.76
CA LEU A 380 -21.74 16.79 3.20
C LEU A 380 -21.89 18.30 3.43
N ASP A 381 -23.10 18.86 3.26
CA ASP A 381 -23.40 20.27 3.55
C ASP A 381 -23.09 20.60 5.01
N HIS A 382 -23.54 19.77 5.95
CA HIS A 382 -23.29 19.99 7.37
C HIS A 382 -21.79 19.86 7.70
N VAL A 383 -21.09 18.88 7.14
CA VAL A 383 -19.63 18.77 7.32
C VAL A 383 -18.91 20.00 6.77
N ALA A 384 -19.33 20.52 5.63
CA ALA A 384 -18.80 21.76 5.04
C ALA A 384 -19.07 22.98 5.94
N ASP A 385 -20.25 23.08 6.55
CA ASP A 385 -20.56 24.14 7.52
C ASP A 385 -19.69 24.05 8.78
N LEU A 386 -19.50 22.84 9.32
CA LEU A 386 -18.63 22.61 10.47
C LEU A 386 -17.17 23.01 10.18
N LEU A 387 -16.69 22.76 8.96
CA LEU A 387 -15.37 23.20 8.52
C LEU A 387 -15.28 24.73 8.58
N LEU A 388 -16.29 25.47 8.12
CA LEU A 388 -16.28 26.93 8.16
C LEU A 388 -16.26 27.50 9.58
N LEU A 389 -16.86 26.81 10.56
CA LEU A 389 -16.91 27.22 11.96
C LEU A 389 -15.60 27.04 12.74
N GLN A 390 -14.65 26.24 12.23
CA GLN A 390 -13.34 26.10 12.87
C GLN A 390 -12.57 27.42 12.86
N LYS A 391 -11.79 27.71 13.90
CA LYS A 391 -10.95 28.92 13.94
C LYS A 391 -9.60 28.70 13.31
#